data_AF-W2VKF7-F1
#
_entry.id   AF-W2VKF7-F1
#
_cell.length_a   1.000
_cell.length_b   1.000
_cell.length_c   1.000
_cell.angle_alpha   90.00
_cell.angle_beta   90.00
_cell.angle_gamma   90.00
#
_symmetry.space_group_name_H-M   'P 1'
#
loop_
_entity.id
_entity.type
_entity.pdbx_description
1 polymer ?
#
loop_
_entity_poly.entity_id
_entity_poly.type
_entity_poly.pdbx_seq_one_letter_code
_entity_poly.pdbx_strand_id
1 'polypeptide(L)'
;MEKRKDDMIMADKNIVYMSEKQKVKEITDKLEAGLKELFESEKYKSYLSTMSKFHNYSFNNTLLIAMQKPEATLVAGFLSF
;
A
#
# COMPACT_ATOMS: atom_id res chain seq x y z
N MET A 1 14.58 -50.81 -5.37
CA MET A 1 14.89 -49.86 -4.28
C MET A 1 14.78 -48.40 -4.73
N GLU A 2 14.91 -48.09 -6.03
CA GLU A 2 14.75 -46.76 -6.64
C GLU A 2 13.42 -46.04 -6.35
N LYS A 3 12.28 -46.72 -6.54
CA LYS A 3 10.93 -46.14 -6.39
C LYS A 3 10.69 -45.40 -5.07
N ARG A 4 11.23 -45.93 -3.95
CA ARG A 4 11.08 -45.32 -2.62
C ARG A 4 11.86 -44.02 -2.44
N LYS A 5 12.92 -43.81 -3.22
CA LYS A 5 13.72 -42.57 -3.18
C LYS A 5 13.03 -41.46 -3.99
N ASP A 6 12.44 -41.81 -5.14
CA ASP A 6 11.70 -40.86 -5.98
C ASP A 6 10.45 -40.33 -5.27
N ASP A 7 9.68 -41.21 -4.60
CA ASP A 7 8.51 -40.81 -3.81
C ASP A 7 8.88 -39.82 -2.68
N MET A 8 10.04 -40.03 -2.05
CA MET A 8 10.54 -39.17 -0.97
C MET A 8 11.00 -37.80 -1.49
N ILE A 9 11.64 -37.75 -2.67
CA ILE A 9 12.05 -36.50 -3.34
C ILE A 9 10.81 -35.70 -3.78
N MET A 10 9.76 -36.36 -4.24
CA MET A 10 8.52 -35.69 -4.66
C MET A 10 7.75 -35.11 -3.47
N ALA A 11 7.76 -35.78 -2.32
CA ALA A 11 7.18 -35.26 -1.08
C ALA A 11 7.93 -34.02 -0.56
N ASP A 12 9.27 -34.04 -0.57
CA ASP A 12 10.10 -32.91 -0.15
C ASP A 12 9.91 -31.69 -1.05
N LYS A 13 9.89 -31.88 -2.37
CA LYS A 13 9.57 -30.81 -3.34
C LYS A 13 8.20 -30.21 -3.10
N ASN A 14 7.19 -31.04 -2.78
CA ASN A 14 5.83 -30.55 -2.54
C ASN A 14 5.74 -29.73 -1.24
N ILE A 15 6.50 -30.09 -0.20
CA ILE A 15 6.62 -29.31 1.03
C ILE A 15 7.31 -27.97 0.77
N VAL A 16 8.40 -27.95 0.01
CA VAL A 16 9.09 -26.71 -0.37
C VAL A 16 8.18 -25.80 -1.21
N TYR A 17 7.46 -26.36 -2.19
CA TYR A 17 6.50 -25.63 -3.03
C TYR A 17 5.34 -25.05 -2.23
N MET A 18 4.83 -25.80 -1.25
CA MET A 18 3.82 -25.32 -0.31
C MET A 18 4.36 -24.17 0.54
N SER A 19 5.63 -24.24 0.97
CA SER A 19 6.28 -23.19 1.77
C SER A 19 6.51 -21.88 1.00
N GLU A 20 6.90 -21.95 -0.28
CA GLU A 20 7.09 -20.75 -1.11
C GLU A 20 5.75 -20.10 -1.42
N LYS A 21 4.74 -20.90 -1.77
CA LYS A 21 3.38 -20.42 -1.99
C LYS A 21 2.78 -19.79 -0.74
N GLN A 22 3.07 -20.34 0.44
CA GLN A 22 2.69 -19.75 1.73
C GLN A 22 3.40 -18.41 1.97
N LYS A 23 4.71 -18.29 1.72
CA LYS A 23 5.45 -17.02 1.86
C LYS A 23 4.92 -15.94 0.93
N VAL A 24 4.65 -16.28 -0.34
CA VAL A 24 4.06 -15.32 -1.31
C VAL A 24 2.68 -14.87 -0.84
N LYS A 25 1.84 -15.82 -0.40
CA LYS A 25 0.52 -15.49 0.16
C LYS A 25 0.63 -14.58 1.39
N GLU A 26 1.57 -14.84 2.28
CA GLU A 26 1.78 -14.03 3.48
C GLU A 26 2.24 -12.60 3.16
N ILE A 27 3.08 -12.44 2.12
CA ILE A 27 3.49 -11.12 1.62
C ILE A 27 2.29 -10.39 1.00
N THR A 28 1.49 -11.07 0.18
CA THR A 28 0.28 -10.50 -0.41
C THR A 28 -0.74 -10.10 0.65
N ASP A 29 -1.00 -10.96 1.64
CA ASP A 29 -1.93 -10.70 2.74
C ASP A 29 -1.47 -9.48 3.57
N LYS A 30 -0.16 -9.33 3.82
CA LYS A 30 0.41 -8.13 4.48
C LYS A 30 0.26 -6.86 3.62
N LEU A 31 0.44 -6.97 2.31
CA LEU A 31 0.28 -5.86 1.38
C LEU A 31 -1.18 -5.40 1.34
N GLU A 32 -2.13 -6.33 1.25
CA GLU A 32 -3.56 -6.04 1.27
C GLU A 32 -4.00 -5.44 2.60
N ALA A 33 -3.53 -5.98 3.73
CA ALA A 33 -3.82 -5.42 5.05
C ALA A 33 -3.28 -4.00 5.19
N GLY A 34 -2.03 -3.76 4.78
CA GLY A 34 -1.42 -2.42 4.81
C GLY A 34 -2.11 -1.43 3.88
N LEU A 35 -2.52 -1.86 2.68
CA LEU A 35 -3.30 -1.03 1.77
C LEU A 35 -4.68 -0.73 2.34
N LYS A 36 -5.37 -1.73 2.90
CA LYS A 36 -6.70 -1.58 3.48
C LYS A 36 -6.68 -0.61 4.67
N GLU A 37 -5.69 -0.71 5.55
CA GLU A 37 -5.50 0.23 6.65
C GLU A 37 -5.20 1.66 6.13
N LEU A 38 -4.38 1.79 5.09
CA LEU A 38 -4.12 3.06 4.42
C LEU A 38 -5.40 3.68 3.83
N PHE A 39 -6.21 2.89 3.13
CA PHE A 39 -7.42 3.33 2.44
C PHE A 39 -8.62 3.53 3.36
N GLU A 40 -8.75 2.73 4.43
CA GLU A 40 -9.78 2.90 5.47
C GLU A 40 -9.42 4.02 6.45
N SER A 41 -8.16 4.45 6.49
CA SER A 41 -7.76 5.54 7.38
C SER A 41 -8.46 6.85 7.00
N GLU A 42 -8.95 7.56 8.02
CA GLU A 42 -9.42 8.94 7.90
C GLU A 42 -8.39 9.87 7.23
N LYS A 43 -7.10 9.49 7.24
CA LYS A 43 -6.03 10.20 6.54
C LYS A 43 -6.20 10.15 5.02
N TYR A 44 -6.62 9.02 4.45
CA TYR A 44 -6.83 8.92 3.01
C TYR A 44 -8.06 9.71 2.56
N LYS A 45 -9.15 9.66 3.33
CA LYS A 45 -10.31 10.54 3.10
C LYS A 45 -9.94 12.02 3.18
N SER A 46 -9.18 12.40 4.20
CA SER A 46 -8.69 13.77 4.36
C SER A 46 -7.80 14.22 3.21
N TYR A 47 -6.92 13.34 2.74
CA TYR A 47 -6.10 13.57 1.55
C TYR A 47 -6.97 13.76 0.28
N LEU A 48 -7.92 12.86 0.02
CA LEU A 48 -8.82 12.98 -1.14
C LEU A 48 -9.67 14.25 -1.08
N SER A 49 -10.17 14.60 0.11
CA SER A 49 -10.89 15.86 0.34
C SER A 49 -10.01 17.07 0.01
N THR A 50 -8.76 17.08 0.47
CA THR A 50 -7.81 18.16 0.15
C THR A 50 -7.47 18.20 -1.35
N MET A 51 -7.29 17.03 -1.98
CA MET A 51 -7.04 16.92 -3.42
C MET A 51 -8.19 17.47 -4.26
N SER A 52 -9.43 17.30 -3.80
CA SER A 52 -10.60 17.89 -4.48
C SER A 52 -10.60 19.42 -4.44
N LYS A 53 -10.07 20.03 -3.38
CA LYS A 53 -9.97 21.49 -3.20
C LYS A 53 -8.80 22.08 -4.02
N PHE A 54 -7.69 21.36 -4.14
CA PHE A 54 -6.44 21.82 -4.78
C PHE A 54 -6.11 21.06 -6.08
N HIS A 55 -7.09 20.93 -6.99
CA HIS A 55 -6.92 20.17 -8.24
C HIS A 55 -5.87 20.74 -9.21
N ASN A 56 -5.44 22.00 -9.01
CA ASN A 56 -4.40 22.65 -9.82
C ASN A 56 -2.98 22.53 -9.23
N TYR A 57 -2.83 21.85 -8.10
CA TYR A 57 -1.56 21.71 -7.41
C TYR A 57 -0.92 20.35 -7.71
N SER A 58 0.41 20.28 -7.64
CA SER A 58 1.12 19.01 -7.73
C SER A 58 0.74 18.11 -6.57
N PHE A 59 0.82 16.79 -6.79
CA PHE A 59 0.57 15.78 -5.76
C PHE A 59 1.28 16.10 -4.43
N ASN A 60 2.58 16.41 -4.50
CA ASN A 60 3.40 16.71 -3.31
C ASN A 60 2.89 17.95 -2.56
N ASN A 61 2.51 19.00 -3.30
CA ASN A 61 2.00 20.23 -2.67
C ASN A 61 0.63 19.99 -2.03
N THR A 62 -0.26 19.25 -2.69
CA THR A 62 -1.55 18.83 -2.13
C THR A 62 -1.37 18.01 -0.85
N LEU A 63 -0.40 17.08 -0.84
CA LEU A 63 -0.09 16.29 0.34
C LEU A 63 0.44 17.16 1.49
N LEU A 64 1.36 18.09 1.21
CA LEU A 64 1.87 19.04 2.20
C LEU A 64 0.74 19.89 2.81
N ILE A 65 -0.17 20.39 1.98
CA ILE A 65 -1.35 21.15 2.44
C ILE A 65 -2.24 20.27 3.31
N ALA A 66 -2.51 19.02 2.92
CA ALA A 66 -3.34 18.09 3.69
C ALA A 66 -2.74 17.82 5.08
N MET A 67 -1.41 17.77 5.20
CA MET A 67 -0.71 17.56 6.47
C MET A 67 -0.67 18.80 7.37
N GLN A 68 -0.55 19.99 6.79
CA GLN A 68 -0.43 21.24 7.55
C GLN A 68 -1.80 21.83 7.92
N LYS A 69 -2.73 21.85 6.96
CA LYS A 69 -4.05 22.45 7.09
C LYS A 69 -5.05 21.84 6.10
N PRO A 70 -5.65 20.68 6.41
CA PRO A 70 -6.59 19.97 5.50
C PRO A 70 -7.87 20.76 5.18
N GLU A 71 -8.21 21.75 6.02
CA GLU A 71 -9.35 22.65 5.80
C GLU A 71 -9.02 23.88 4.94
N ALA A 72 -7.79 23.99 4.43
CA ALA A 72 -7.43 25.08 3.54
C ALA A 72 -8.23 25.02 2.22
N THR A 73 -8.61 26.18 1.71
CA THR A 73 -9.32 26.33 0.41
C THR A 73 -8.56 27.20 -0.58
N LEU A 74 -7.57 27.95 -0.10
CA LEU A 74 -6.71 28.81 -0.90
C LEU A 74 -5.33 28.90 -0.26
N VAL A 75 -4.28 29.02 -1.08
CA VAL A 75 -2.91 29.29 -0.65
C VAL A 75 -2.42 30.53 -1.41
N ALA A 76 -2.05 31.58 -0.68
CA ALA A 76 -1.50 32.81 -1.25
C ALA A 76 0.03 32.76 -1.29
N GLY A 77 0.62 33.35 -2.33
CA GLY A 77 2.07 33.53 -2.41
C GLY A 77 2.52 34.69 -1.52
N PHE A 78 3.78 34.64 -1.05
CA PHE A 78 4.35 35.71 -0.22
C PHE A 78 4.41 37.06 -0.95
N LEU A 79 4.62 37.06 -2.27
CA LEU A 79 4.66 38.25 -3.13
C LEU A 79 3.29 38.66 -3.68
N SER A 80 2.21 38.02 -3.24
CA SER A 80 0.84 38.32 -3.69
C SER A 80 0.18 39.45 -2.89
N PHE A 81 0.92 40.11 -1.99
CA PHE A 81 0.48 41.19 -1.11
C PHE A 81 1.22 42.49 -1.41
#